data_AF-A0A381JB37-F1
#
_entry.id   AF-A0A381JB37-F1
#
_cell.length_a   1.000
_cell.length_b   1.000
_cell.length_c   1.000
_cell.angle_alpha   90.00
_cell.angle_beta   90.00
_cell.angle_gamma   90.00
#
_symmetry.space_group_name_H-M   'P 1'
#
loop_
_entity.id
_entity.type
_entity.pdbx_description
1 polymer ?
#
loop_
_entity_poly.entity_id
_entity_poly.type
_entity_poly.pdbx_seq_one_letter_code
_entity_poly.pdbx_strand_id
1 'polypeptide(L)'
;MRDKSNVEPIITKILNQIHGRLPLIGVGSIYTADDAIKALDTGVEFLSLGREIIMEPDWMTKVEMGKSSEIRTNLKKSDRELLKIPEPLWNTIMNTQGWFKIVE
;
A
#
# COMPACT_ATOMS: atom_id res chain seq x y z
N MET A 1 -13.62 -1.08 16.26
CA MET A 1 -13.00 -2.42 16.08
C MET A 1 -13.73 -3.12 14.94
N ARG A 2 -13.06 -3.90 14.08
CA ARG A 2 -13.73 -4.63 12.98
C ARG A 2 -14.64 -5.72 13.54
N ASP A 3 -15.83 -5.87 12.97
CA ASP A 3 -16.73 -6.99 13.27
C ASP A 3 -16.13 -8.29 12.69
N LYS A 4 -15.82 -9.23 13.57
CA LYS A 4 -15.18 -10.50 13.21
C LYS A 4 -16.15 -11.51 12.59
N SER A 5 -17.46 -11.28 12.70
CA SER A 5 -18.48 -12.14 12.08
C SER A 5 -18.69 -11.82 10.60
N ASN A 6 -18.25 -10.65 10.14
CA ASN A 6 -18.37 -10.26 8.75
C ASN A 6 -17.34 -11.01 7.89
N VAL A 7 -17.82 -11.95 7.09
CA VAL A 7 -17.01 -12.74 6.15
C VAL A 7 -16.82 -12.06 4.78
N GLU A 8 -17.66 -11.07 4.47
CA GLU A 8 -17.60 -10.36 3.18
C GLU A 8 -16.63 -9.17 3.27
N PRO A 9 -15.70 -9.02 2.30
CA PRO A 9 -14.82 -7.87 2.20
C PRO A 9 -15.61 -6.55 2.14
N ILE A 10 -15.21 -5.57 2.95
CA ILE A 10 -15.87 -4.26 3.02
C ILE A 10 -15.89 -3.56 1.65
N ILE A 11 -14.84 -3.73 0.85
CA ILE A 11 -14.72 -3.11 -0.47
C ILE A 11 -15.83 -3.57 -1.42
N THR A 12 -16.20 -4.85 -1.36
CA THR A 12 -17.28 -5.44 -2.17
C THR A 12 -18.64 -4.84 -1.80
N LYS A 13 -18.92 -4.68 -0.50
CA LYS A 13 -20.15 -4.01 -0.03
C LYS A 13 -20.26 -2.58 -0.54
N ILE A 14 -19.16 -1.84 -0.52
CA ILE A 14 -19.11 -0.46 -0.99
C ILE A 14 -19.31 -0.41 -2.50
N LEU A 15 -18.64 -1.28 -3.28
CA LEU A 15 -18.82 -1.36 -4.74
C LEU A 15 -20.28 -1.65 -5.11
N ASN A 16 -20.91 -2.61 -4.44
CA ASN A 16 -22.32 -2.95 -4.64
C ASN A 16 -23.23 -1.73 -4.38
N GLN A 17 -22.93 -0.96 -3.34
CA GLN A 17 -23.69 0.24 -3.00
C GLN A 17 -23.45 1.39 -4.00
N ILE A 18 -22.21 1.58 -4.46
CA ILE A 18 -21.87 2.62 -5.45
C ILE A 18 -22.53 2.32 -6.79
N HIS A 19 -22.54 1.06 -7.21
CA HIS A 19 -23.17 0.60 -8.45
C HIS A 19 -22.69 1.42 -9.68
N GLY A 20 -21.37 1.64 -9.78
CA GLY A 20 -20.74 2.38 -10.88
C GLY A 20 -21.04 3.88 -10.95
N ARG A 21 -21.73 4.46 -9.96
CA ARG A 21 -22.09 5.90 -9.96
C ARG A 21 -20.90 6.84 -9.78
N LEU A 22 -19.82 6.37 -9.16
CA LEU A 22 -18.58 7.10 -8.97
C LEU A 22 -17.41 6.09 -8.89
N PRO A 23 -16.18 6.49 -9.24
CA PRO A 23 -15.02 5.64 -9.07
C PRO A 23 -14.70 5.41 -7.58
N LEU A 24 -14.24 4.21 -7.25
CA LEU A 24 -13.75 3.84 -5.93
C LEU A 24 -12.23 3.65 -5.96
N ILE A 25 -11.54 4.22 -4.97
CA ILE A 25 -10.10 4.00 -4.75
C ILE A 25 -9.91 2.95 -3.66
N GLY A 26 -9.39 1.78 -4.03
CA GLY A 26 -9.00 0.72 -3.12
C GLY A 26 -7.68 1.03 -2.40
N VAL A 27 -7.61 0.80 -1.09
CA VAL A 27 -6.42 1.06 -0.29
C VAL A 27 -6.15 -0.04 0.74
N GLY A 28 -4.87 -0.15 1.13
CA GLY A 28 -4.43 -0.93 2.28
C GLY A 28 -3.75 -2.24 1.89
N SER A 29 -2.53 -2.42 2.42
CA SER A 29 -1.73 -3.65 2.29
C SER A 29 -1.44 -4.12 0.86
N ILE A 30 -1.28 -3.18 -0.07
CA ILE A 30 -0.85 -3.45 -1.45
C ILE A 30 0.67 -3.30 -1.47
N TYR A 31 1.40 -4.40 -1.29
CA TYR A 31 2.88 -4.37 -1.19
C TYR A 31 3.56 -4.60 -2.54
N THR A 32 3.01 -5.53 -3.31
CA THR A 32 3.58 -6.02 -4.56
C THR A 32 2.68 -5.74 -5.75
N ALA A 33 3.21 -5.89 -6.97
CA ALA A 33 2.40 -5.82 -8.19
C ALA A 33 1.27 -6.87 -8.19
N ASP A 34 1.52 -8.07 -7.67
CA ASP A 34 0.50 -9.11 -7.56
C ASP A 34 -0.62 -8.75 -6.58
N ASP A 35 -0.30 -8.05 -5.48
CA ASP A 35 -1.31 -7.54 -4.57
C ASP A 35 -2.16 -6.46 -5.24
N ALA A 36 -1.54 -5.62 -6.08
CA ALA A 36 -2.25 -4.59 -6.83
C ALA A 36 -3.20 -5.22 -7.85
N ILE A 37 -2.76 -6.25 -8.59
CA ILE A 37 -3.62 -7.00 -9.53
C ILE A 37 -4.82 -7.61 -8.77
N LYS A 38 -4.57 -8.32 -7.67
CA LYS A 38 -5.65 -8.90 -6.85
C LYS A 38 -6.63 -7.86 -6.33
N ALA A 39 -6.15 -6.66 -5.99
CA ALA A 39 -7.01 -5.57 -5.53
C ALA A 39 -7.85 -5.00 -6.68
N LEU A 40 -7.27 -4.81 -7.87
CA LEU A 40 -8.01 -4.39 -9.07
C LEU A 40 -9.08 -5.40 -9.48
N ASP A 41 -8.79 -6.70 -9.35
CA ASP A 41 -9.74 -7.78 -9.64
C ASP A 41 -10.99 -7.75 -8.75
N THR A 42 -11.00 -6.97 -7.66
CA THR A 42 -12.21 -6.74 -6.85
C THR A 42 -13.25 -5.85 -7.53
N GLY A 43 -12.87 -5.15 -8.60
CA GLY A 43 -13.73 -4.23 -9.36
C GLY A 43 -13.57 -2.75 -9.01
N VAL A 44 -12.55 -2.38 -8.22
CA VAL A 44 -12.21 -0.97 -8.01
C VAL A 44 -11.50 -0.37 -9.21
N GLU A 45 -11.79 0.90 -9.49
CA GLU A 45 -11.22 1.61 -10.62
C GLU A 45 -9.78 2.07 -10.38
N PHE A 46 -9.44 2.40 -9.13
CA PHE A 46 -8.11 2.89 -8.78
C PHE A 46 -7.60 2.26 -7.49
N LEU A 47 -6.28 2.31 -7.32
CA LEU A 47 -5.60 1.93 -6.09
C LEU A 47 -4.81 3.11 -5.54
N SER A 48 -4.54 3.09 -4.24
CA SER A 48 -3.58 4.02 -3.62
C SER A 48 -2.53 3.27 -2.80
N LEU A 49 -1.29 3.70 -2.96
CA LEU A 49 -0.12 3.21 -2.25
C LEU A 49 0.28 4.25 -1.19
N GLY A 50 0.46 3.79 0.05
CA GLY A 50 0.78 4.66 1.18
C GLY A 50 2.20 4.46 1.67
N ARG A 51 2.45 3.35 2.37
CA ARG A 51 3.78 3.06 2.91
C ARG A 51 4.76 2.69 1.81
N GLU A 52 4.24 2.10 0.76
CA GLU A 52 5.00 1.54 -0.34
C GLU A 52 5.63 2.64 -1.18
N ILE A 53 4.97 3.80 -1.36
CA ILE A 53 5.61 4.94 -2.05
C ILE A 53 6.68 5.62 -1.18
N ILE A 54 6.56 5.52 0.15
CA ILE A 54 7.60 6.02 1.08
C ILE A 54 8.83 5.11 1.05
N MET A 55 8.64 3.79 1.01
CA MET A 55 9.75 2.81 0.94
C MET A 55 10.35 2.69 -0.45
N GLU A 56 9.53 2.83 -1.49
CA GLU A 56 9.91 2.69 -2.89
C GLU A 56 9.29 3.81 -3.74
N PRO A 57 9.94 4.99 -3.84
CA PRO A 57 9.45 6.10 -4.65
C PRO A 57 9.29 5.74 -6.14
N ASP A 58 10.09 4.78 -6.62
CA ASP A 58 10.07 4.30 -8.01
C ASP A 58 9.16 3.09 -8.22
N TRP A 59 8.20 2.83 -7.31
CA TRP A 59 7.37 1.62 -7.34
C TRP A 59 6.70 1.41 -8.70
N MET A 60 6.04 2.45 -9.22
CA MET A 60 5.35 2.39 -10.52
C MET A 60 6.33 2.20 -11.67
N THR A 61 7.43 2.96 -11.67
CA THR A 61 8.50 2.84 -12.68
C THR A 61 9.02 1.42 -12.75
N LYS A 62 9.24 0.75 -11.60
CA LYS A 62 9.68 -0.65 -11.56
C LYS A 62 8.64 -1.60 -12.14
N VAL A 63 7.36 -1.37 -11.88
CA VAL A 63 6.28 -2.16 -12.50
C VAL A 63 6.30 -2.01 -14.01
N GLU A 64 6.34 -0.78 -14.52
CA GLU A 64 6.35 -0.49 -15.97
C GLU A 64 7.56 -1.10 -16.69
N MET A 65 8.71 -1.15 -16.01
CA MET A 65 9.94 -1.73 -16.54
C MET A 65 10.02 -3.27 -16.42
N GLY A 66 8.99 -3.93 -15.88
CA GLY A 66 9.02 -5.38 -15.63
C GLY A 66 9.96 -5.79 -14.50
N LYS A 67 10.32 -4.85 -13.62
CA LYS A 67 11.23 -5.03 -12.47
C LYS A 67 10.48 -5.13 -11.13
N SER A 68 9.26 -5.66 -11.15
CA SER A 68 8.41 -5.75 -9.95
C SER A 68 9.05 -6.57 -8.81
N SER A 69 9.96 -7.50 -9.13
CA SER A 69 10.73 -8.27 -8.15
C SER A 69 11.75 -7.42 -7.36
N GLU A 70 12.12 -6.24 -7.87
CA GLU A 70 13.05 -5.31 -7.23
C GLU A 70 12.34 -4.29 -6.31
N ILE A 71 11.01 -4.35 -6.19
CA ILE A 71 10.24 -3.46 -5.33
C ILE A 71 10.55 -3.74 -3.86
N ARG A 72 11.02 -2.72 -3.15
CA ARG A 72 11.26 -2.81 -1.70
C ARG A 72 9.94 -2.84 -0.93
N THR A 73 9.81 -3.83 -0.05
CA THR A 73 8.64 -4.01 0.84
C THR A 73 9.00 -3.87 2.32
N ASN A 74 10.21 -3.41 2.59
CA ASN A 74 10.77 -3.18 3.93
C ASN A 74 11.60 -1.90 3.91
N LEU A 75 11.82 -1.35 5.11
CA LEU A 75 12.58 -0.13 5.33
C LEU A 75 13.75 -0.42 6.26
N LYS A 76 14.98 -0.12 5.85
CA LYS A 76 16.16 -0.22 6.73
C LYS A 76 16.27 1.03 7.58
N LYS A 77 16.82 0.90 8.80
CA LYS A 77 17.06 2.06 9.68
C LYS A 77 18.03 3.09 9.09
N SER A 78 18.85 2.69 8.11
CA SER A 78 19.79 3.56 7.40
C SER A 78 19.19 4.28 6.19
N ASP A 79 17.96 3.95 5.77
CA ASP A 79 17.39 4.42 4.49
C ASP A 79 16.90 5.88 4.51
N ARG A 80 16.85 6.53 5.68
CA ARG A 80 16.23 7.86 5.82
C ARG A 80 16.78 8.89 4.84
N GLU A 81 18.10 9.04 4.77
CA GLU A 81 18.75 10.04 3.90
C GLU A 81 18.59 9.68 2.42
N LEU A 82 18.70 8.38 2.09
CA LEU A 82 18.48 7.86 0.74
C LEU A 82 17.07 8.19 0.24
N LEU A 83 16.07 7.97 1.08
CA LEU A 83 14.65 8.18 0.77
C LEU A 83 14.19 9.62 1.05
N LYS A 84 15.08 10.48 1.54
CA LYS A 84 14.80 11.88 1.91
C LYS A 84 13.58 12.03 2.82
N ILE A 85 13.41 11.09 3.76
CA ILE A 85 12.28 11.09 4.68
C ILE A 85 12.49 12.19 5.72
N PRO A 86 11.54 13.15 5.86
CA PRO A 86 11.65 14.20 6.86
C PRO A 86 11.75 13.63 8.28
N GLU A 87 12.59 14.25 9.11
CA GLU A 87 12.83 13.84 10.51
C GLU A 87 11.54 13.56 11.30
N PRO A 88 10.47 14.40 11.24
CA PRO A 88 9.27 14.15 12.03
C PRO A 88 8.53 12.87 11.61
N LEU A 89 8.48 12.62 10.30
CA LEU A 89 7.87 11.40 9.75
C LEU A 89 8.73 10.18 10.10
N TRP A 90 10.06 10.29 9.93
CA TRP A 90 10.98 9.22 10.28
C TRP A 90 10.84 8.78 11.74
N ASN A 91 10.80 9.74 12.66
CA ASN A 91 10.59 9.46 14.09
C ASN A 91 9.25 8.78 14.35
N THR A 92 8.19 9.15 13.62
CA THR A 92 6.89 8.50 13.76
C THR A 92 6.93 7.06 13.24
N ILE A 93 7.61 6.82 12.11
CA ILE A 93 7.78 5.49 11.53
C ILE A 93 8.51 4.56 12.50
N MET A 94 9.63 5.02 13.07
CA MET A 94 10.46 4.20 13.97
C MET A 94 9.75 3.86 15.29
N ASN A 95 8.87 4.76 15.76
CA ASN A 95 8.19 4.60 17.06
C ASN A 95 6.80 3.96 16.97
N THR A 96 6.24 3.77 15.77
CA THR A 96 4.91 3.16 15.58
C THR A 96 5.05 1.69 15.22
N GLN A 97 4.99 0.81 16.22
CA GLN A 97 5.12 -0.63 16.02
C GLN A 97 4.07 -1.19 15.05
N GLY A 98 4.51 -1.98 14.07
CA GLY A 98 3.64 -2.62 13.08
C GLY A 98 3.18 -1.70 11.95
N TRP A 99 3.57 -0.42 11.95
CA TRP A 99 3.22 0.48 10.86
C TRP A 99 4.04 0.18 9.60
N PHE A 100 5.37 0.14 9.70
CA PHE A 100 6.28 -0.27 8.63
C PHE A 100 7.00 -1.57 8.99
N LYS A 101 7.39 -2.34 7.97
CA LYS A 101 8.27 -3.51 8.16
C LYS A 101 9.72 -3.03 8.22
N ILE A 102 10.17 -2.72 9.44
CA ILE A 102 11.54 -2.26 9.68
C ILE A 102 12.51 -3.46 9.73
N VAL A 103 13.65 -3.32 9.05
CA VAL A 103 14.78 -4.26 9.11
C VAL A 103 16.05 -3.50 9.50
N GLU A 104 17.11 -4.24 9.87
CA GLU A 104 18.42 -3.66 10.17
C GLU A 104 19.05 -2.98 8.93
#